data_AF-A0A6P4CU99-F1
#
_entry.id   AF-A0A6P4CU99-F1
#
_cell.length_a   1.000
_cell.length_b   1.000
_cell.length_c   1.000
_cell.angle_alpha   90.00
_cell.angle_beta   90.00
_cell.angle_gamma   90.00
#
_symmetry.space_group_name_H-M   'P 1'
#
loop_
_entity.id
_entity.type
_entity.pdbx_description
1 polymer ?
#
loop_
_entity_poly.entity_id
_entity_poly.type
_entity_poly.pdbx_seq_one_letter_code
_entity_poly.pdbx_strand_id
1 'polypeptide(L)'
;MASRRRCLQALALTRQAANFALNKPSSISFPNPHLNSNLSPTFLPIFTQSLSRSLPQWHHPRFFSSSGKEDDRASKDDSGVEEDEDEDDYDDDEVDYESESGEDESGLRSGGKRVYTPEEKEAEAANIGYKVVGPLTKGDDVFKPYEPVFAVVQIGSHQFKVSIGDAIFTERLKFCEVNDKLTLNKVLLLGSPSQTIIGRPIVPDAGVHAVVEEHALDAKVLIFKKKRRKNYRRTKGHRQELTKLRITDIQGIEKPENVPASKPSKAAKKEQEKVAATA
;
A
#
# COMPACT_ATOMS: atom_id res chain seq x y z
N MET A 1 38.59 -46.23 21.22
CA MET A 1 39.69 -45.46 20.61
C MET A 1 39.11 -44.37 19.71
N ALA A 2 39.52 -43.13 19.96
CA ALA A 2 39.49 -41.93 19.10
C ALA A 2 38.13 -41.36 18.61
N SER A 3 37.58 -40.47 19.45
CA SER A 3 36.68 -39.37 19.06
C SER A 3 37.48 -38.28 18.34
N ARG A 4 37.07 -37.85 17.14
CA ARG A 4 37.64 -36.67 16.44
C ARG A 4 36.70 -35.49 16.57
N ARG A 5 36.96 -34.66 17.59
CA ARG A 5 36.39 -33.31 17.76
C ARG A 5 37.09 -32.35 16.79
N ARG A 6 36.35 -31.69 15.91
CA ARG A 6 36.85 -30.54 15.15
C ARG A 6 36.51 -29.26 15.92
N CYS A 7 37.52 -28.68 16.57
CA CYS A 7 37.44 -27.32 17.11
C CYS A 7 37.53 -26.32 15.94
N LEU A 8 36.58 -25.39 15.87
CA LEU A 8 36.73 -24.16 15.08
C LEU A 8 37.30 -23.09 16.02
N GLN A 9 38.46 -22.55 15.66
CA GLN A 9 39.09 -21.40 16.32
C GLN A 9 38.31 -20.14 15.98
N ALA A 10 37.94 -19.36 17.01
CA ALA A 10 37.39 -18.03 16.84
C ALA A 10 38.54 -17.03 16.64
N LEU A 11 38.56 -16.36 15.49
CA LEU A 11 39.44 -15.21 15.23
C LEU A 11 38.73 -13.94 15.71
N ALA A 12 39.26 -13.32 16.76
CA ALA A 12 38.85 -11.99 17.19
C ALA A 12 39.54 -10.94 16.32
N LEU A 13 38.80 -10.25 15.46
CA LEU A 13 39.25 -9.01 14.82
C LEU A 13 38.93 -7.83 15.73
N THR A 14 39.96 -7.19 16.25
CA THR A 14 39.94 -5.90 16.91
C THR A 14 39.56 -4.80 15.90
N ARG A 15 38.42 -4.15 16.12
CA ARG A 15 38.04 -2.93 15.37
C ARG A 15 38.82 -1.74 15.94
N GLN A 16 39.71 -1.16 15.14
CA GLN A 16 40.21 0.20 15.38
C GLN A 16 39.10 1.19 15.03
N ALA A 17 38.71 2.02 15.99
CA ALA A 17 37.81 3.14 15.77
C ALA A 17 38.61 4.30 15.16
N ALA A 18 38.33 4.64 13.91
CA ALA A 18 38.79 5.89 13.31
C ALA A 18 37.85 7.01 13.75
N ASN A 19 38.37 7.96 14.53
CA ASN A 19 37.69 9.19 14.88
C ASN A 19 37.58 10.08 13.64
N PHE A 20 36.41 10.14 13.03
CA PHE A 20 36.07 11.20 12.09
C PHE A 20 35.55 12.41 12.87
N ALA A 21 36.33 13.49 12.83
CA ALA A 21 35.96 14.78 13.39
C ALA A 21 34.73 15.36 12.66
N LEU A 22 33.63 15.51 13.40
CA LEU A 22 32.47 16.27 12.98
C LEU A 22 32.79 17.77 13.12
N ASN A 23 32.93 18.45 11.98
CA ASN A 23 32.89 19.90 11.92
C ASN A 23 31.48 20.37 12.32
N LYS A 24 31.39 21.10 13.43
CA LYS A 24 30.18 21.78 13.91
C LYS A 24 29.84 22.95 12.95
N PRO A 25 28.60 23.10 12.48
CA PRO A 25 28.13 24.39 12.01
C PRO A 25 27.72 25.26 13.21
N SER A 26 28.24 26.48 13.20
CA SER A 26 27.91 27.60 14.10
C SER A 26 26.40 27.87 14.15
N SER A 27 25.84 27.87 15.35
CA SER A 27 24.49 28.35 15.64
C SER A 27 24.40 29.86 15.43
N ILE A 28 23.56 30.29 14.50
CA ILE A 28 23.16 31.69 14.30
C ILE A 28 22.09 32.01 15.36
N SER A 29 22.36 33.01 16.18
CA SER A 29 21.47 33.56 17.20
C SER A 29 20.44 34.50 16.56
N PHE A 30 19.15 34.22 16.73
CA PHE A 30 18.08 35.18 16.45
C PHE A 30 17.77 36.02 17.69
N PRO A 31 17.60 37.35 17.57
CA PRO A 31 17.17 38.18 18.68
C PRO A 31 15.64 38.10 18.84
N ASN A 32 15.20 37.93 20.09
CA ASN A 32 13.80 38.09 20.51
C ASN A 32 13.32 39.53 20.26
N PRO A 33 12.08 39.74 19.76
CA PRO A 33 11.40 41.00 19.95
C PRO A 33 10.49 40.93 21.20
N HIS A 34 10.50 42.05 21.91
CA HIS A 34 9.93 42.30 23.21
C HIS A 34 8.40 42.16 23.28
N LEU A 35 7.94 41.68 24.45
CA LEU A 35 6.59 41.81 24.98
C LEU A 35 6.19 43.28 25.07
N ASN A 36 5.02 43.64 24.51
CA ASN A 36 4.29 44.85 24.89
C ASN A 36 2.96 44.45 25.53
N SER A 37 2.86 44.74 26.82
CA SER A 37 1.65 44.81 27.61
C SER A 37 0.85 46.06 27.25
N ASN A 38 -0.44 45.91 26.93
CA ASN A 38 -1.44 46.93 27.25
C ASN A 38 -2.80 46.27 27.48
N LEU A 39 -3.22 46.35 28.74
CA LEU A 39 -4.53 46.01 29.27
C LEU A 39 -5.51 47.15 29.01
N SER A 40 -6.76 46.83 28.67
CA SER A 40 -7.91 47.48 29.33
C SER A 40 -9.15 46.57 29.28
N PRO A 41 -10.07 46.70 30.26
CA PRO A 41 -11.04 45.66 30.60
C PRO A 41 -12.48 46.06 30.26
N THR A 42 -13.31 45.10 29.84
CA THR A 42 -14.76 45.21 29.97
C THR A 42 -15.32 43.95 30.62
N PHE A 43 -15.60 44.10 31.91
CA PHE A 43 -16.44 43.22 32.72
C PHE A 43 -17.85 43.09 32.14
N LEU A 44 -18.44 41.90 32.21
CA LEU A 44 -19.84 41.61 32.62
C LEU A 44 -20.05 40.07 32.72
N PRO A 45 -21.06 39.57 33.46
CA PRO A 45 -20.80 38.64 34.56
C PRO A 45 -21.14 37.16 34.30
N ILE A 46 -20.59 36.37 35.20
CA ILE A 46 -20.76 34.94 35.44
C ILE A 46 -22.23 34.60 35.74
N PHE A 47 -22.79 33.60 35.04
CA PHE A 47 -23.96 32.85 35.48
C PHE A 47 -23.61 31.37 35.52
N THR A 48 -23.44 30.84 36.73
CA THR A 48 -23.23 29.43 37.01
C THR A 48 -24.57 28.70 37.09
N GLN A 49 -24.78 27.68 36.26
CA GLN A 49 -25.62 26.54 36.63
C GLN A 49 -24.90 25.24 36.27
N SER A 50 -24.58 24.49 37.33
CA SER A 50 -24.09 23.12 37.28
C SER A 50 -25.25 22.16 37.03
N LEU A 51 -25.18 21.38 35.96
CA LEU A 51 -25.96 20.15 35.83
C LEU A 51 -24.98 18.98 35.67
N SER A 52 -24.80 18.25 36.77
CA SER A 52 -24.13 16.97 36.82
C SER A 52 -24.92 15.94 36.01
N ARG A 53 -24.29 15.37 34.99
CA ARG A 53 -24.78 14.17 34.32
C ARG A 53 -23.82 13.02 34.64
N SER A 54 -24.23 12.21 35.61
CA SER A 54 -23.60 10.96 36.00
C SER A 54 -23.68 9.93 34.86
N LEU A 55 -22.53 9.44 34.42
CA LEU A 55 -22.43 8.24 33.58
C LEU A 55 -22.43 6.99 34.48
N PRO A 56 -23.20 5.94 34.18
CA PRO A 56 -23.18 4.71 34.98
C PRO A 56 -21.97 3.85 34.61
N GLN A 57 -21.07 3.68 35.57
CA GLN A 57 -19.93 2.78 35.52
C GLN A 57 -20.40 1.38 35.94
N TRP A 58 -20.44 0.44 34.99
CA TRP A 58 -20.77 -0.96 35.23
C TRP A 58 -19.59 -1.64 35.93
N HIS A 59 -19.73 -1.92 37.23
CA HIS A 59 -18.81 -2.74 38.00
C HIS A 59 -19.33 -4.17 38.10
N HIS A 60 -18.62 -5.13 37.50
CA HIS A 60 -18.77 -6.55 37.80
C HIS A 60 -17.88 -6.92 38.99
N PRO A 61 -18.41 -7.40 40.13
CA PRO A 61 -17.60 -8.00 41.16
C PRO A 61 -17.27 -9.45 40.77
N ARG A 62 -15.99 -9.73 40.51
CA ARG A 62 -15.46 -11.10 40.51
C ARG A 62 -15.29 -11.53 41.96
N PHE A 63 -16.18 -12.39 42.45
CA PHE A 63 -15.96 -13.11 43.70
C PHE A 63 -14.92 -14.20 43.46
N PHE A 64 -13.73 -14.02 44.03
CA PHE A 64 -12.70 -15.04 44.18
C PHE A 64 -12.80 -15.53 45.63
N SER A 65 -13.55 -16.59 45.87
CA SER A 65 -13.66 -17.23 47.18
C SER A 65 -12.71 -18.43 47.23
N SER A 66 -11.54 -18.22 47.82
CA SER A 66 -10.68 -19.27 48.36
C SER A 66 -11.20 -19.65 49.76
N SER A 67 -11.68 -20.88 49.91
CA SER A 67 -11.80 -21.50 51.23
C SER A 67 -11.28 -22.93 51.14
N GLY A 68 -10.05 -23.11 51.63
CA GLY A 68 -9.49 -24.41 51.90
C GLY A 68 -10.18 -25.06 53.10
N LYS A 69 -10.39 -26.37 53.01
CA LYS A 69 -10.52 -27.27 54.14
C LYS A 69 -9.94 -28.61 53.72
N GLU A 70 -8.83 -28.94 54.36
CA GLU A 70 -8.30 -30.30 54.48
C GLU A 70 -9.25 -31.09 55.40
N ASP A 71 -9.48 -32.37 55.09
CA ASP A 71 -9.30 -33.49 56.03
C ASP A 71 -9.63 -34.84 55.37
N ASP A 72 -8.59 -35.69 55.36
CA ASP A 72 -8.53 -37.11 55.67
C ASP A 72 -9.36 -38.20 54.93
N ARG A 73 -8.58 -39.01 54.19
CA ARG A 73 -8.42 -40.49 54.26
C ARG A 73 -9.46 -41.44 53.62
N ALA A 74 -8.91 -42.19 52.67
CA ALA A 74 -8.90 -43.66 52.56
C ALA A 74 -9.80 -44.34 51.50
N SER A 75 -9.07 -44.95 50.55
CA SER A 75 -9.21 -46.28 49.94
C SER A 75 -10.26 -46.55 48.86
N LYS A 76 -9.78 -47.40 47.93
CA LYS A 76 -10.45 -48.24 46.93
C LYS A 76 -10.61 -47.70 45.50
N ASP A 77 -9.62 -48.07 44.71
CA ASP A 77 -9.73 -49.06 43.62
C ASP A 77 -10.78 -48.84 42.52
N ASP A 78 -10.26 -48.83 41.29
CA ASP A 78 -10.76 -49.61 40.15
C ASP A 78 -12.06 -49.17 39.48
N SER A 79 -11.93 -48.35 38.44
CA SER A 79 -12.25 -48.75 37.06
C SER A 79 -12.05 -47.56 36.14
N GLY A 80 -11.13 -47.71 35.19
CA GLY A 80 -11.08 -46.84 34.02
C GLY A 80 -12.30 -47.13 33.16
N VAL A 81 -13.18 -46.15 33.03
CA VAL A 81 -14.10 -46.06 31.91
C VAL A 81 -13.57 -44.94 31.04
N GLU A 82 -13.10 -45.34 29.87
CA GLU A 82 -12.80 -44.46 28.76
C GLU A 82 -14.13 -43.86 28.29
N GLU A 83 -14.32 -42.56 28.51
CA GLU A 83 -15.32 -41.79 27.79
C GLU A 83 -14.61 -41.17 26.57
N ASP A 84 -14.35 -42.04 25.59
CA ASP A 84 -14.20 -41.62 24.19
C ASP A 84 -15.60 -41.22 23.70
N GLU A 85 -16.00 -39.98 23.95
CA GLU A 85 -17.13 -39.36 23.24
C GLU A 85 -16.65 -38.87 21.87
N ASP A 86 -16.38 -39.82 20.98
CA ASP A 86 -16.36 -39.61 19.53
C ASP A 86 -17.68 -40.17 18.97
N GLU A 87 -18.66 -39.31 18.67
CA GLU A 87 -19.63 -39.50 17.55
C GLU A 87 -20.62 -38.33 17.50
N ASP A 88 -20.14 -37.19 16.98
CA ASP A 88 -21.03 -36.25 16.30
C ASP A 88 -21.18 -36.76 14.85
N ASP A 89 -21.93 -37.86 14.68
CA ASP A 89 -22.44 -38.26 13.37
C ASP A 89 -23.48 -37.20 12.98
N TYR A 90 -23.05 -36.21 12.19
CA TYR A 90 -23.98 -35.28 11.56
C TYR A 90 -24.72 -36.09 10.50
N ASP A 91 -25.84 -36.71 10.88
CA ASP A 91 -26.91 -37.08 9.97
C ASP A 91 -27.35 -35.81 9.23
N ASP A 92 -26.80 -35.66 8.04
CA ASP A 92 -27.23 -34.69 7.03
C ASP A 92 -28.57 -35.19 6.48
N ASP A 93 -29.62 -35.08 7.30
CA ASP A 93 -31.00 -35.21 6.86
C ASP A 93 -31.27 -34.05 5.89
N GLU A 94 -31.04 -34.34 4.61
CA GLU A 94 -31.41 -33.56 3.45
C GLU A 94 -32.94 -33.42 3.43
N VAL A 95 -33.46 -32.47 4.23
CA VAL A 95 -34.86 -32.06 4.16
C VAL A 95 -35.04 -31.20 2.91
N ASP A 96 -35.51 -31.87 1.85
CA ASP A 96 -36.05 -31.25 0.64
C ASP A 96 -37.24 -30.34 1.03
N TYR A 97 -36.94 -29.09 1.37
CA TYR A 97 -37.92 -28.02 1.36
C TYR A 97 -38.20 -27.69 -0.10
N GLU A 98 -39.21 -28.34 -0.68
CA GLU A 98 -39.86 -27.86 -1.90
C GLU A 98 -40.42 -26.46 -1.61
N SER A 99 -39.62 -25.43 -1.91
CA SER A 99 -40.15 -24.11 -2.17
C SER A 99 -40.80 -24.14 -3.54
N GLU A 100 -42.13 -24.07 -3.56
CA GLU A 100 -42.91 -23.73 -4.74
C GLU A 100 -42.31 -22.47 -5.38
N SER A 101 -41.57 -22.68 -6.47
CA SER A 101 -40.98 -21.62 -7.26
C SER A 101 -42.11 -20.89 -7.99
N GLY A 102 -42.38 -19.66 -7.55
CA GLY A 102 -42.98 -18.66 -8.41
C GLY A 102 -42.16 -18.52 -9.68
N GLU A 103 -42.86 -18.53 -10.81
CA GLU A 103 -42.33 -18.51 -12.17
C GLU A 103 -41.56 -17.21 -12.44
N ASP A 104 -40.25 -17.22 -12.23
CA ASP A 104 -39.34 -16.22 -12.80
C ASP A 104 -38.57 -16.86 -13.97
N GLU A 105 -39.14 -16.74 -15.16
CA GLU A 105 -38.55 -17.08 -16.47
C GLU A 105 -37.27 -16.26 -16.76
N SER A 106 -36.13 -16.65 -16.17
CA SER A 106 -34.80 -16.53 -16.78
C SER A 106 -33.75 -17.22 -15.91
N GLY A 107 -33.51 -18.52 -16.11
CA GLY A 107 -32.69 -19.28 -15.16
C GLY A 107 -31.97 -20.50 -15.71
N LEU A 108 -31.46 -20.46 -16.94
CA LEU A 108 -30.55 -21.51 -17.42
C LEU A 108 -29.21 -21.44 -16.67
N ARG A 109 -29.10 -22.22 -15.59
CA ARG A 109 -27.83 -22.58 -14.93
C ARG A 109 -26.98 -23.38 -15.92
N SER A 110 -26.16 -22.68 -16.70
CA SER A 110 -25.05 -23.28 -17.45
C SER A 110 -23.75 -22.73 -16.88
N GLY A 111 -22.79 -23.62 -16.60
CA GLY A 111 -21.42 -23.28 -16.20
C GLY A 111 -20.61 -22.61 -17.31
N GLY A 112 -21.25 -21.75 -18.12
CA GLY A 112 -20.61 -20.92 -19.12
C GLY A 112 -19.98 -19.70 -18.47
N LYS A 113 -18.77 -19.34 -18.91
CA LYS A 113 -18.18 -18.04 -18.56
C LYS A 113 -19.18 -16.95 -18.92
N ARG A 114 -19.57 -16.10 -17.95
CA ARG A 114 -20.40 -14.92 -18.20
C ARG A 114 -19.76 -14.12 -19.34
N VAL A 115 -20.47 -13.98 -20.45
CA VAL A 115 -20.03 -13.19 -21.60
C VAL A 115 -20.42 -11.75 -21.31
N TYR A 116 -19.43 -10.92 -21.02
CA TYR A 116 -19.64 -9.49 -20.80
C TYR A 116 -19.96 -8.79 -22.11
N THR A 117 -20.98 -7.95 -22.12
CA THR A 117 -21.21 -7.03 -23.22
C THR A 117 -20.12 -5.94 -23.24
N PRO A 118 -19.84 -5.30 -24.39
CA PRO A 118 -18.82 -4.24 -24.45
C PRO A 118 -19.09 -3.10 -23.47
N GLU A 119 -20.35 -2.69 -23.33
CA GLU A 119 -20.78 -1.63 -22.42
C GLU A 119 -20.54 -1.98 -20.95
N GLU A 120 -20.80 -3.24 -20.56
CA GLU A 120 -20.50 -3.72 -19.21
C GLU A 120 -19.00 -3.71 -18.90
N LYS A 121 -18.16 -4.08 -19.88
CA LYS A 121 -16.69 -4.04 -19.72
C LYS A 121 -16.21 -2.62 -19.49
N GLU A 122 -16.72 -1.67 -20.27
CA GLU A 122 -16.38 -0.26 -20.14
C GLU A 122 -16.86 0.31 -18.80
N ALA A 123 -18.07 -0.05 -18.35
CA ALA A 123 -18.60 0.37 -17.05
C ALA A 123 -17.77 -0.19 -15.87
N GLU A 124 -17.41 -1.48 -15.89
CA GLU A 124 -16.59 -2.08 -14.84
C GLU A 124 -15.16 -1.50 -14.85
N ALA A 125 -14.57 -1.25 -16.03
CA ALA A 125 -13.28 -0.56 -16.15
C ALA A 125 -13.34 0.89 -15.60
N ALA A 126 -14.38 1.65 -15.93
CA ALA A 126 -14.60 3.01 -15.45
C ALA A 126 -14.76 3.05 -13.91
N ASN A 127 -15.44 2.06 -13.34
CA ASN A 127 -15.58 1.90 -11.89
C ASN A 127 -14.23 1.67 -11.20
N ILE A 128 -13.31 0.93 -11.81
CA ILE A 128 -11.94 0.77 -11.30
C ILE A 128 -11.13 2.06 -11.49
N GLY A 129 -11.40 2.82 -12.56
CA GLY A 129 -10.84 4.15 -12.82
C GLY A 129 -10.05 4.28 -14.11
N TYR A 130 -10.21 3.33 -15.04
CA TYR A 130 -9.52 3.34 -16.33
C TYR A 130 -10.48 3.15 -17.50
N LYS A 131 -10.06 3.60 -18.68
CA LYS A 131 -10.71 3.35 -19.96
C LYS A 131 -9.68 2.75 -20.92
N VAL A 132 -10.07 1.71 -21.65
CA VAL A 132 -9.25 1.14 -22.72
C VAL A 132 -9.49 1.94 -23.99
N VAL A 133 -8.42 2.49 -24.57
CA VAL A 133 -8.48 3.28 -25.82
C VAL A 133 -8.28 2.37 -27.04
N GLY A 134 -7.48 1.32 -26.88
CA GLY A 134 -7.16 0.33 -27.91
C GLY A 134 -5.67 -0.04 -27.92
N PRO A 135 -5.25 -0.91 -28.85
CA PRO A 135 -3.89 -1.40 -28.89
C PRO A 135 -2.88 -0.32 -29.33
N LEU A 136 -1.67 -0.42 -28.81
CA LEU A 136 -0.52 0.38 -29.22
C LEU A 136 -0.13 0.04 -30.66
N THR A 137 0.05 1.06 -31.48
CA THR A 137 0.53 0.91 -32.86
C THR A 137 2.04 1.13 -32.93
N LYS A 138 2.71 0.56 -33.94
CA LYS A 138 4.17 0.66 -34.09
C LYS A 138 4.69 2.09 -34.30
N GLY A 139 3.82 3.01 -34.73
CA GLY A 139 4.17 4.41 -34.95
C GLY A 139 3.99 5.31 -33.72
N ASP A 140 3.41 4.79 -32.63
CA ASP A 140 3.18 5.57 -31.42
C ASP A 140 4.48 5.73 -30.62
N ASP A 141 4.83 6.97 -30.28
CA ASP A 141 5.97 7.25 -29.39
C ASP A 141 5.54 7.18 -27.92
N VAL A 142 5.86 6.05 -27.29
CA VAL A 142 5.56 5.75 -25.88
C VAL A 142 6.57 6.42 -24.93
N PHE A 143 7.82 6.55 -25.38
CA PHE A 143 8.94 6.94 -24.52
C PHE A 143 9.29 8.41 -24.72
N LYS A 144 8.37 9.26 -24.26
CA LYS A 144 8.59 10.71 -24.22
C LYS A 144 9.70 11.06 -23.22
N PRO A 145 10.45 12.16 -23.44
CA PRO A 145 11.38 12.67 -22.46
C PRO A 145 10.65 13.04 -21.16
N TYR A 146 11.38 13.02 -20.06
CA TYR A 146 10.85 13.41 -18.76
C TYR A 146 10.39 14.88 -18.77
N GLU A 147 9.14 15.11 -18.37
CA GLU A 147 8.62 16.43 -18.07
C GLU A 147 8.51 16.57 -16.54
N PRO A 148 8.80 17.76 -15.96
CA PRO A 148 8.69 17.97 -14.52
C PRO A 148 7.21 18.12 -14.12
N VAL A 149 6.41 17.09 -14.33
CA VAL A 149 4.99 17.03 -14.00
C VAL A 149 4.71 15.69 -13.35
N PHE A 150 3.87 15.69 -12.31
CA PHE A 150 3.42 14.47 -11.66
C PHE A 150 1.90 14.50 -11.42
N ALA A 151 1.32 13.32 -11.29
CA ALA A 151 -0.07 13.12 -10.94
C ALA A 151 -0.19 12.15 -9.77
N VAL A 152 -1.28 12.24 -9.02
CA VAL A 152 -1.72 11.19 -8.09
C VAL A 152 -2.95 10.54 -8.68
N VAL A 153 -2.82 9.29 -9.11
CA VAL A 153 -3.89 8.50 -9.74
C VAL A 153 -4.42 7.47 -8.76
N GLN A 154 -5.71 7.19 -8.81
CA GLN A 154 -6.34 6.11 -8.07
C GLN A 154 -6.75 4.99 -9.03
N ILE A 155 -6.27 3.78 -8.77
CA ILE A 155 -6.64 2.57 -9.52
C ILE A 155 -7.21 1.59 -8.50
N GLY A 156 -8.51 1.29 -8.62
CA GLY A 156 -9.24 0.54 -7.60
C GLY A 156 -9.17 1.25 -6.24
N SER A 157 -8.60 0.57 -5.25
CA SER A 157 -8.46 1.07 -3.87
C SER A 157 -7.07 1.66 -3.57
N HIS A 158 -6.16 1.67 -4.53
CA HIS A 158 -4.78 2.12 -4.35
C HIS A 158 -4.51 3.44 -5.06
N GLN A 159 -3.68 4.28 -4.43
CA GLN A 159 -3.25 5.56 -4.99
C GLN A 159 -1.76 5.50 -5.32
N PHE A 160 -1.39 6.02 -6.50
CA PHE A 160 -0.03 6.04 -7.00
C PHE A 160 0.35 7.46 -7.38
N LYS A 161 1.52 7.91 -6.92
CA LYS A 161 2.18 9.09 -7.48
C LYS A 161 2.94 8.65 -8.72
N VAL A 162 2.67 9.30 -9.84
CA VAL A 162 3.23 8.94 -11.14
C VAL A 162 3.76 10.16 -11.87
N SER A 163 4.84 9.95 -12.61
CA SER A 163 5.46 10.88 -13.54
C SER A 163 5.58 10.21 -14.91
N ILE A 164 5.90 10.99 -15.95
CA ILE A 164 6.08 10.44 -17.30
C ILE A 164 7.26 9.46 -17.31
N GLY A 165 7.04 8.28 -17.87
CA GLY A 165 8.04 7.21 -17.92
C GLY A 165 8.13 6.37 -16.66
N ASP A 166 7.27 6.55 -15.67
CA ASP A 166 7.24 5.65 -14.51
C ASP A 166 6.60 4.30 -14.88
N ALA A 167 7.09 3.22 -14.26
CA ALA A 167 6.48 1.91 -14.33
C ALA A 167 5.88 1.55 -12.96
N ILE A 168 4.58 1.26 -12.93
CA ILE A 168 3.86 0.91 -11.71
C ILE A 168 3.25 -0.49 -11.80
N PHE A 169 3.24 -1.19 -10.68
CA PHE A 169 2.50 -2.45 -10.53
C PHE A 169 1.14 -2.17 -9.90
N THR A 170 0.11 -2.71 -10.52
CA THR A 170 -1.27 -2.58 -10.09
C THR A 170 -1.90 -3.96 -9.94
N GLU A 171 -3.07 -4.02 -9.30
CA GLU A 171 -3.90 -5.22 -9.30
C GLU A 171 -4.21 -5.68 -10.73
N ARG A 172 -4.62 -6.95 -10.88
CA ARG A 172 -4.96 -7.48 -12.20
C ARG A 172 -6.15 -6.72 -12.81
N LEU A 173 -5.91 -6.07 -13.96
CA LEU A 173 -6.95 -5.45 -14.76
C LEU A 173 -7.54 -6.49 -15.72
N LYS A 174 -8.88 -6.63 -15.73
CA LYS A 174 -9.58 -7.75 -16.39
C LYS A 174 -9.80 -7.54 -17.90
N PHE A 175 -9.99 -6.30 -18.35
CA PHE A 175 -10.48 -5.98 -19.69
C PHE A 175 -9.44 -5.31 -20.59
N CYS A 176 -8.16 -5.44 -20.25
CA CYS A 176 -7.05 -4.93 -21.06
C CYS A 176 -6.09 -6.07 -21.41
N GLU A 177 -5.48 -5.96 -22.56
CA GLU A 177 -4.44 -6.85 -23.05
C GLU A 177 -3.07 -6.18 -23.03
N VAL A 178 -2.03 -6.98 -23.28
CA VAL A 178 -0.65 -6.47 -23.34
C VAL A 178 -0.50 -5.55 -24.56
N ASN A 179 0.15 -4.41 -24.36
CA ASN A 179 0.27 -3.30 -25.30
C ASN A 179 -1.02 -2.49 -25.52
N ASP A 180 -2.05 -2.63 -24.69
CA ASP A 180 -3.18 -1.70 -24.75
C ASP A 180 -2.82 -0.32 -24.17
N LYS A 181 -3.34 0.71 -24.82
CA LYS A 181 -3.35 2.09 -24.34
C LYS A 181 -4.53 2.29 -23.41
N LEU A 182 -4.24 2.74 -22.20
CA LEU A 182 -5.20 3.03 -21.16
C LEU A 182 -5.21 4.53 -20.86
N THR A 183 -6.39 5.07 -20.59
CA THR A 183 -6.55 6.39 -20.00
C THR A 183 -7.07 6.22 -18.57
N LEU A 184 -6.29 6.66 -17.60
CA LEU A 184 -6.65 6.66 -16.18
C LEU A 184 -7.40 7.95 -15.88
N ASN A 185 -8.70 7.83 -15.58
CA ASN A 185 -9.61 8.97 -15.41
C ASN A 185 -9.70 9.43 -13.95
N LYS A 186 -9.41 8.54 -12.98
CA LYS A 186 -9.45 8.88 -11.56
C LYS A 186 -8.15 9.55 -11.12
N VAL A 187 -8.01 10.82 -11.48
CA VAL A 187 -6.88 11.66 -11.07
C VAL A 187 -7.29 12.52 -9.88
N LEU A 188 -6.55 12.42 -8.77
CA LEU A 188 -6.84 13.12 -7.52
C LEU A 188 -6.08 14.44 -7.41
N LEU A 189 -4.88 14.51 -7.98
CA LEU A 189 -4.00 15.67 -7.89
C LEU A 189 -3.10 15.73 -9.13
N LEU A 190 -2.86 16.94 -9.62
CA LEU A 190 -1.85 17.24 -10.64
C LEU A 190 -0.86 18.26 -10.06
N GLY A 191 0.44 18.08 -10.32
CA GLY A 191 1.48 18.96 -9.83
C GLY A 191 2.54 19.24 -10.89
N SER A 192 2.90 20.52 -11.00
CA SER A 192 4.04 21.02 -11.77
C SER A 192 4.87 21.97 -10.88
N PRO A 193 6.08 22.38 -11.29
CA PRO A 193 6.89 23.34 -10.56
C PRO A 193 6.19 24.65 -10.23
N SER A 194 5.26 25.08 -11.09
CA SER A 194 4.58 26.37 -10.99
C SER A 194 3.23 26.28 -10.29
N GLN A 195 2.53 25.14 -10.40
CA GLN A 195 1.15 25.00 -9.92
C GLN A 195 0.84 23.60 -9.39
N THR A 196 -0.09 23.53 -8.46
CA THR A 196 -0.64 22.27 -7.95
C THR A 196 -2.16 22.36 -7.94
N ILE A 197 -2.81 21.44 -8.66
CA ILE A 197 -4.27 21.35 -8.78
C ILE A 197 -4.73 20.17 -7.92
N ILE A 198 -5.58 20.44 -6.95
CA ILE A 198 -6.09 19.45 -5.99
C ILE A 198 -7.57 19.17 -6.32
N GLY A 199 -7.90 17.90 -6.57
CA GLY A 199 -9.24 17.44 -6.89
C GLY A 199 -10.20 17.42 -5.71
N ARG A 200 -11.51 17.42 -5.99
CA ARG A 200 -12.59 17.31 -4.99
C ARG A 200 -13.76 16.45 -5.51
N PRO A 201 -13.71 15.11 -5.41
CA PRO A 201 -12.56 14.27 -5.06
C PRO A 201 -11.58 14.07 -6.23
N ILE A 202 -12.05 14.16 -7.48
CA ILE A 202 -11.25 14.04 -8.70
C ILE A 202 -11.00 15.43 -9.32
N VAL A 203 -9.96 15.54 -10.13
CA VAL A 203 -9.71 16.72 -10.99
C VAL A 203 -10.50 16.54 -12.29
N PRO A 204 -11.39 17.48 -12.67
CA PRO A 204 -12.12 17.39 -13.92
C PRO A 204 -11.17 17.52 -15.12
N ASP A 205 -11.49 16.84 -16.22
CA ASP A 205 -10.76 16.88 -17.50
C ASP A 205 -9.27 16.49 -17.43
N ALA A 206 -8.83 15.94 -16.30
CA ALA A 206 -7.51 15.36 -16.14
C ALA A 206 -7.49 13.91 -16.64
N GLY A 207 -6.44 13.56 -17.38
CA GLY A 207 -6.25 12.20 -17.89
C GLY A 207 -4.78 11.82 -17.84
N VAL A 208 -4.49 10.64 -17.29
CA VAL A 208 -3.15 10.06 -17.34
C VAL A 208 -3.17 8.92 -18.35
N HIS A 209 -2.35 9.05 -19.39
CA HIS A 209 -2.19 8.01 -20.40
C HIS A 209 -1.13 7.01 -19.96
N ALA A 210 -1.45 5.74 -20.12
CA ALA A 210 -0.58 4.64 -19.76
C ALA A 210 -0.67 3.53 -20.82
N VAL A 211 0.34 2.66 -20.83
CA VAL A 211 0.39 1.46 -21.66
C VAL A 211 0.58 0.25 -20.77
N VAL A 212 -0.13 -0.84 -21.07
CA VAL A 212 0.08 -2.13 -20.42
C VAL A 212 1.34 -2.78 -20.97
N GLU A 213 2.40 -2.91 -20.15
CA GLU A 213 3.64 -3.57 -20.57
C GLU A 213 3.52 -5.09 -20.48
N GLU A 214 2.98 -5.59 -19.36
CA GLU A 214 2.86 -7.02 -19.11
C GLU A 214 1.84 -7.32 -18.00
N HIS A 215 1.35 -8.57 -18.00
CA HIS A 215 0.68 -9.16 -16.86
C HIS A 215 1.65 -10.13 -16.17
N ALA A 216 2.01 -9.82 -14.94
CA ALA A 216 3.03 -10.54 -14.17
C ALA A 216 2.42 -11.28 -12.99
N LEU A 217 3.11 -12.32 -12.52
CA LEU A 217 2.83 -12.94 -11.23
C LEU A 217 3.79 -12.39 -10.20
N ASP A 218 3.27 -12.00 -9.05
CA ASP A 218 4.06 -11.58 -7.91
C ASP A 218 4.89 -12.74 -7.33
N ALA A 219 5.84 -12.39 -6.48
CA ALA A 219 6.62 -13.33 -5.71
C ALA A 219 5.70 -14.31 -4.94
N LYS A 220 6.14 -15.57 -4.82
CA LYS A 220 5.37 -16.58 -4.09
C LYS A 220 5.34 -16.23 -2.61
N VAL A 221 4.15 -15.93 -2.09
CA VAL A 221 3.91 -15.79 -0.66
C VAL A 221 3.59 -17.17 -0.08
N LEU A 222 4.36 -17.62 0.91
CA LEU A 222 4.13 -18.91 1.58
C LEU A 222 3.25 -18.71 2.82
N ILE A 223 2.03 -19.25 2.77
CA ILE A 223 1.09 -19.28 3.87
C ILE A 223 1.32 -20.58 4.64
N PHE A 224 1.94 -20.46 5.81
CA PHE A 224 2.16 -21.59 6.72
C PHE A 224 1.22 -21.49 7.92
N LYS A 225 0.31 -22.47 8.05
CA LYS A 225 -0.62 -22.61 9.17
C LYS A 225 -0.16 -23.74 10.07
N LYS A 226 -0.01 -23.50 11.37
CA LYS A 226 0.36 -24.54 12.36
C LYS A 226 -0.40 -24.32 13.66
N LYS A 227 -0.96 -25.40 14.23
CA LYS A 227 -1.51 -25.42 15.59
C LYS A 227 -0.59 -26.24 16.49
N ARG A 228 -0.23 -25.70 17.65
CA ARG A 228 0.68 -26.36 18.60
C ARG A 228 0.02 -27.61 19.21
N ARG A 229 0.76 -28.72 19.33
CA ARG A 229 0.31 -30.00 19.94
C ARG A 229 -0.92 -30.67 19.28
N LYS A 230 -1.45 -30.14 18.18
CA LYS A 230 -2.62 -30.71 17.47
C LYS A 230 -2.25 -31.45 16.18
N ASN A 231 -0.96 -31.75 15.98
CA ASN A 231 -0.37 -32.30 14.74
C ASN A 231 -0.82 -31.60 13.42
N TYR A 232 -1.39 -30.40 13.51
CA TYR A 232 -1.93 -29.67 12.38
C TYR A 232 -0.86 -28.71 11.86
N ARG A 233 -0.42 -28.97 10.62
CA ARG A 233 0.44 -28.09 9.83
C ARG A 233 -0.01 -28.13 8.36
N ARG A 234 -0.14 -26.96 7.74
CA ARG A 234 -0.47 -26.82 6.30
C ARG A 234 0.41 -25.72 5.72
N THR A 235 1.00 -25.99 4.56
CA THR A 235 1.78 -25.01 3.79
C THR A 235 1.09 -24.82 2.45
N LYS A 236 0.70 -23.60 2.10
CA LYS A 236 0.12 -23.25 0.80
C LYS A 236 0.89 -22.07 0.21
N GLY A 237 1.18 -22.13 -1.08
CA GLY A 237 1.71 -20.96 -1.81
C GLY A 237 0.58 -20.12 -2.37
N HIS A 238 0.74 -18.80 -2.36
CA HIS A 238 -0.09 -17.85 -3.10
C HIS A 238 0.81 -17.03 -4.04
N ARG A 239 0.30 -16.71 -5.23
CA ARG A 239 0.92 -15.74 -6.15
C ARG A 239 -0.19 -14.84 -6.67
N GLN A 240 -0.01 -13.55 -6.48
CA GLN A 240 -0.98 -12.56 -6.95
C GLN A 240 -0.68 -12.21 -8.41
N GLU A 241 -1.70 -12.12 -9.25
CA GLU A 241 -1.57 -11.54 -10.58
C GLU A 241 -1.57 -10.02 -10.51
N LEU A 242 -0.63 -9.40 -11.20
CA LEU A 242 -0.41 -7.96 -11.27
C LEU A 242 -0.39 -7.51 -12.72
N THR A 243 -0.72 -6.24 -12.94
CA THR A 243 -0.57 -5.58 -14.25
C THR A 243 0.49 -4.50 -14.11
N LYS A 244 1.50 -4.56 -14.98
CA LYS A 244 2.54 -3.54 -15.05
C LYS A 244 2.14 -2.48 -16.08
N LEU A 245 2.01 -1.26 -15.61
CA LEU A 245 1.65 -0.11 -16.43
C LEU A 245 2.85 0.81 -16.58
N ARG A 246 3.05 1.33 -17.79
CA ARG A 246 4.01 2.38 -18.11
C ARG A 246 3.26 3.67 -18.36
N ILE A 247 3.61 4.74 -17.65
CA ILE A 247 2.97 6.04 -17.79
C ILE A 247 3.60 6.78 -18.97
N THR A 248 2.77 7.23 -19.92
CA THR A 248 3.22 7.84 -21.18
C THR A 248 3.00 9.33 -21.23
N ASP A 249 1.89 9.83 -20.68
CA ASP A 249 1.55 11.26 -20.71
C ASP A 249 0.63 11.64 -19.55
N ILE A 250 0.73 12.89 -19.13
CA ILE A 250 -0.12 13.49 -18.09
C ILE A 250 -0.77 14.73 -18.70
N GLN A 251 -2.10 14.77 -18.71
CA GLN A 251 -2.91 15.85 -19.27
C GLN A 251 -3.69 16.60 -18.18
N GLY A 252 -4.05 17.85 -18.45
CA GLY A 252 -4.84 18.70 -17.54
C GLY A 252 -4.03 19.68 -16.69
N ILE A 253 -2.73 19.86 -16.99
CA ILE A 253 -1.87 20.85 -16.31
C ILE A 253 -0.94 21.52 -17.32
N GLU A 254 -0.67 22.81 -17.11
CA GLU A 254 0.29 23.55 -17.94
C GLU A 254 1.69 22.98 -17.73
N LYS A 255 2.28 22.52 -18.83
CA LYS A 255 3.64 21.97 -18.87
C LYS A 255 4.62 23.14 -19.02
N PRO A 256 5.62 23.28 -18.13
CA PRO A 256 6.63 24.31 -18.32
C PRO A 256 7.42 24.01 -19.60
N GLU A 257 7.67 25.04 -20.41
CA GLU A 257 8.49 24.90 -21.61
C GLU A 257 9.88 24.38 -21.21
N ASN A 258 10.22 23.17 -21.67
CA ASN A 258 11.55 22.62 -21.52
C ASN A 258 12.46 23.34 -22.52
N VAL A 259 12.93 24.55 -22.17
CA VAL A 259 13.96 25.24 -22.94
C VAL A 259 15.19 24.35 -22.88
N PRO A 260 15.61 23.70 -23.97
CA PRO A 260 16.77 22.84 -23.93
C PRO A 260 17.96 23.71 -23.56
N ALA A 261 18.52 23.50 -22.38
CA ALA A 261 19.73 24.17 -21.94
C ALA A 261 20.82 23.88 -22.98
N SER A 262 21.07 24.85 -23.85
CA SER A 262 22.16 24.80 -24.83
C SER A 262 23.44 24.60 -24.05
N LYS A 263 24.04 23.40 -24.17
CA LYS A 263 25.32 23.07 -23.54
C LYS A 263 26.34 24.16 -23.94
N PRO A 264 27.03 24.84 -23.01
CA PRO A 264 28.08 25.77 -23.40
C PRO A 264 29.20 24.96 -24.07
N SER A 265 29.52 25.32 -25.32
CA SER A 265 30.59 24.72 -26.10
C SER A 265 31.92 24.83 -25.34
N LYS A 266 32.46 23.69 -24.92
CA LYS A 266 33.80 23.54 -24.33
C LYS A 266 34.86 23.67 -25.43
N ALA A 267 35.04 24.86 -26.00
CA ALA A 267 35.97 25.11 -27.11
C ALA A 267 36.70 26.47 -27.05
N ALA A 268 36.83 27.08 -25.88
CA ALA A 268 37.61 28.32 -25.72
C ALA A 268 38.44 28.29 -24.44
N LYS A 269 39.53 27.50 -24.43
CA LYS A 269 40.68 27.66 -23.52
C LYS A 269 41.82 26.70 -23.92
N LYS A 270 42.55 27.05 -24.98
CA LYS A 270 43.97 26.71 -25.11
C LYS A 270 44.65 27.53 -26.21
N GLU A 271 44.95 28.79 -25.90
CA GLU A 271 46.07 29.50 -26.53
C GLU A 271 46.75 30.27 -25.41
N GLN A 272 47.86 29.71 -24.91
CA GLN A 272 48.83 30.44 -24.10
C GLN A 272 50.08 30.55 -24.96
N GLU A 273 50.29 31.77 -25.42
CA GLU A 273 51.44 32.27 -26.16
C GLU A 273 52.70 32.10 -25.30
N LYS A 274 53.70 31.37 -25.81
CA LYS A 274 55.04 31.33 -25.22
C LYS A 274 55.78 32.60 -25.61
N VAL A 275 55.90 33.54 -24.68
CA VAL A 275 56.87 34.64 -24.81
C VAL A 275 58.25 34.11 -24.43
N ALA A 276 59.18 34.17 -25.38
CA ALA A 276 60.60 33.93 -25.18
C ALA A 276 61.21 35.07 -24.37
N ALA A 277 61.95 34.73 -23.31
CA ALA A 277 62.83 35.66 -22.61
C ALA A 277 64.28 35.34 -23.00
N THR A 278 64.87 36.22 -23.79
CA THR A 278 66.31 36.40 -23.98
C THR A 278 66.75 37.64 -23.20
N ALA A 279 67.67 37.47 -22.25
CA ALA A 279 68.74 38.39 -21.85
C ALA A 279 69.44 37.82 -20.62
#